data_AF-A0A9P4SAH4-F1
#
_entry.id   AF-A0A9P4SAH4-F1
#
_cell.length_a   1.000
_cell.length_b   1.000
_cell.length_c   1.000
_cell.angle_alpha   90.00
_cell.angle_beta   90.00
_cell.angle_gamma   90.00
#
_symmetry.space_group_name_H-M   'P 1'
#
loop_
_entity.id
_entity.type
_entity.pdbx_description
1 polymer ?
#
loop_
_entity_poly.entity_id
_entity_poly.type
_entity_poly.pdbx_seq_one_letter_code
_entity_poly.pdbx_strand_id
1 'polypeptide(L)'
;MPSPPSFALSTKLTQRALVPLSTRLLRPCSYILRQPFLRKFQNSSIMSQEKVIATLDKSLIPRLPESSPTLFEAKKARNLTFEDIARKLGREEVAVAALFYGQAKASPEDIKNLSELFDVPHEVLENQLSAWPDRGRTLDMPPKEPLIYRLYEIVQNYGYAYKAVLNEKFGDGIMSAISFSTKVEKETDEKGDWVVITLRGKWLPYTRF
;
A
#
# COMPACT_ATOMS: atom_id res chain seq x y z
N MET A 1 -41.68 12.75 -44.81
CA MET A 1 -41.71 11.79 -43.69
C MET A 1 -41.11 10.48 -44.18
N PRO A 2 -40.03 9.96 -43.57
CA PRO A 2 -39.41 8.72 -44.00
C PRO A 2 -40.07 7.50 -43.34
N SER A 3 -40.27 6.46 -44.13
CA SER A 3 -40.77 5.12 -43.75
C SER A 3 -39.69 4.27 -43.06
N PRO A 4 -40.02 3.39 -42.11
CA PRO A 4 -39.06 2.49 -41.48
C PRO A 4 -38.97 1.15 -42.24
N PRO A 5 -37.82 0.44 -42.20
CA PRO A 5 -37.79 -0.98 -42.50
C PRO A 5 -38.00 -1.80 -41.22
N SER A 6 -38.87 -2.80 -41.34
CA SER A 6 -39.08 -3.90 -40.39
C SER A 6 -38.43 -5.14 -40.99
N PHE A 7 -37.59 -5.89 -40.26
CA PHE A 7 -37.46 -7.34 -40.44
C PHE A 7 -36.95 -8.04 -39.16
N ALA A 8 -37.42 -9.27 -39.01
CA ALA A 8 -37.61 -10.03 -37.78
C ALA A 8 -36.39 -10.79 -37.24
N LEU A 9 -36.53 -11.17 -35.96
CA LEU A 9 -35.79 -12.18 -35.21
C LEU A 9 -35.73 -13.55 -35.89
N SER A 10 -34.69 -14.36 -35.61
CA SER A 10 -34.87 -15.67 -34.94
C SER A 10 -33.54 -16.38 -34.65
N THR A 11 -33.54 -17.06 -33.51
CA THR A 11 -32.48 -17.81 -32.82
C THR A 11 -32.20 -19.17 -33.46
N LYS A 12 -30.97 -19.70 -33.30
CA LYS A 12 -30.71 -21.15 -33.38
C LYS A 12 -29.83 -21.65 -32.24
N LEU A 13 -30.29 -22.78 -31.71
CA LEU A 13 -29.87 -23.50 -30.51
C LEU A 13 -28.50 -24.18 -30.60
N THR A 14 -27.98 -24.39 -29.40
CA THR A 14 -26.93 -25.29 -28.92
C THR A 14 -27.00 -26.73 -29.43
N GLN A 15 -25.81 -27.37 -29.55
CA GLN A 15 -25.65 -28.82 -29.37
C GLN A 15 -24.44 -29.11 -28.48
N ARG A 16 -24.70 -29.85 -27.39
CA ARG A 16 -23.73 -30.45 -26.47
C ARG A 16 -23.17 -31.74 -27.08
N ALA A 17 -21.87 -31.98 -26.94
CA ALA A 17 -21.24 -33.26 -27.26
C ALA A 17 -20.72 -33.96 -25.99
N LEU A 18 -20.78 -35.29 -26.06
CA LEU A 18 -20.79 -36.29 -24.98
C LEU A 18 -19.41 -36.57 -24.37
N VAL A 19 -19.40 -36.88 -23.06
CA VAL A 19 -18.25 -37.41 -22.30
C VAL A 19 -18.35 -38.94 -22.26
N PRO A 20 -17.29 -39.71 -22.54
CA PRO A 20 -17.28 -41.14 -22.26
C PRO A 20 -16.77 -41.43 -20.84
N LEU A 21 -17.55 -42.23 -20.10
CA LEU A 21 -17.13 -42.93 -18.89
C LEU A 21 -15.99 -43.90 -19.22
N SER A 22 -14.87 -43.80 -18.49
CA SER A 22 -13.86 -44.87 -18.46
C SER A 22 -13.83 -45.50 -17.06
N THR A 23 -14.05 -46.81 -17.07
CA THR A 23 -14.20 -47.73 -15.94
C THR A 23 -12.94 -47.86 -15.08
N ARG A 24 -13.14 -47.84 -13.76
CA ARG A 24 -12.15 -48.20 -12.74
C ARG A 24 -11.70 -49.65 -12.90
N LEU A 25 -10.40 -49.89 -13.02
CA LEU A 25 -9.78 -51.18 -12.77
C LEU A 25 -9.10 -51.16 -11.40
N LEU A 26 -9.63 -51.96 -10.48
CA LEU A 26 -9.03 -52.27 -9.18
C LEU A 26 -7.73 -53.07 -9.40
N ARG A 27 -6.63 -52.61 -8.79
CA ARG A 27 -5.41 -53.43 -8.64
C ARG A 27 -5.27 -53.89 -7.18
N PRO A 28 -4.87 -55.16 -6.94
CA PRO A 28 -4.85 -55.75 -5.62
C PRO A 28 -3.70 -55.23 -4.76
N CYS A 29 -4.02 -55.11 -3.47
CA CYS A 29 -3.14 -54.71 -2.38
C CYS A 29 -2.12 -55.81 -2.07
N SER A 30 -0.83 -55.50 -2.14
CA SER A 30 0.25 -56.33 -1.62
C SER A 30 0.91 -55.62 -0.45
N TYR A 31 0.62 -56.10 0.76
CA TYR A 31 1.22 -55.66 2.01
C TYR A 31 2.73 -55.96 2.01
N ILE A 32 3.56 -54.92 2.08
CA ILE A 32 4.98 -55.03 2.43
C ILE A 32 5.15 -54.41 3.81
N LEU A 33 5.43 -55.25 4.80
CA LEU A 33 5.88 -54.85 6.14
C LEU A 33 7.23 -54.13 6.02
N ARG A 34 7.28 -52.84 6.36
CA ARG A 34 8.52 -52.10 6.63
C ARG A 34 8.43 -51.43 8.00
N GLN A 35 9.47 -51.66 8.79
CA GLN A 35 9.61 -51.31 10.20
C GLN A 35 9.54 -49.79 10.48
N PRO A 36 9.20 -49.36 11.71
CA PRO A 36 9.14 -47.94 12.04
C PRO A 36 10.55 -47.38 12.16
N PHE A 37 10.96 -46.58 11.19
CA PHE A 37 12.15 -45.76 11.29
C PHE A 37 11.84 -44.58 12.21
N LEU A 38 12.31 -44.65 13.46
CA LEU A 38 12.29 -43.56 14.42
C LEU A 38 13.01 -42.34 13.83
N ARG A 39 12.23 -41.38 13.32
CA ARG A 39 12.72 -40.11 12.82
C ARG A 39 13.09 -39.26 14.03
N LYS A 40 14.39 -39.19 14.34
CA LYS A 40 14.92 -38.17 15.27
C LYS A 40 14.46 -36.80 14.75
N PHE A 41 13.58 -36.14 15.51
CA PHE A 41 13.28 -34.73 15.33
C PHE A 41 14.58 -33.96 15.57
N GLN A 42 15.24 -33.54 14.50
CA GLN A 42 16.20 -32.45 14.59
C GLN A 42 15.38 -31.19 14.85
N ASN A 43 15.53 -30.63 16.05
CA ASN A 43 15.09 -29.27 16.36
C ASN A 43 15.82 -28.32 15.40
N SER A 44 15.18 -27.97 14.28
CA SER A 44 15.57 -26.80 13.52
C SER A 44 15.22 -25.60 14.39
N SER A 45 16.23 -25.05 15.06
CA SER A 45 16.16 -23.73 15.67
C SER A 45 15.63 -22.77 14.63
N ILE A 46 14.40 -22.29 14.83
CA ILE A 46 13.83 -21.20 14.04
C ILE A 46 14.70 -19.99 14.37
N MET A 47 15.64 -19.68 13.48
CA MET A 47 16.29 -18.38 13.47
C MET A 47 15.15 -17.37 13.24
N SER A 48 14.84 -16.57 14.25
CA SER A 48 13.97 -15.41 14.09
C SER A 48 14.53 -14.58 12.93
N GLN A 49 13.81 -14.52 11.80
CA GLN A 49 14.17 -13.59 10.74
C GLN A 49 14.19 -12.20 11.36
N GLU A 50 15.35 -11.54 11.39
CA GLU A 50 15.44 -10.16 11.82
C GLU A 50 14.52 -9.32 10.93
N LYS A 51 13.53 -8.69 11.56
CA LYS A 51 12.56 -7.82 10.88
C LYS A 51 13.32 -6.63 10.30
N VAL A 52 13.54 -6.61 8.99
CA VAL A 52 14.17 -5.47 8.30
C VAL A 52 13.20 -4.29 8.33
N ILE A 53 13.61 -3.18 8.95
CA ILE A 53 12.78 -1.98 9.10
C ILE A 53 13.30 -0.82 8.26
N ALA A 54 12.40 0.06 7.82
CA ALA A 54 12.78 1.31 7.16
C ALA A 54 13.61 2.22 8.09
N THR A 55 14.71 2.76 7.57
CA THR A 55 15.58 3.74 8.23
C THR A 55 15.80 4.95 7.32
N LEU A 56 16.22 6.08 7.89
CA LEU A 56 16.52 7.28 7.11
C LEU A 56 17.85 7.17 6.36
N ASP A 57 17.84 7.45 5.06
CA ASP A 57 19.08 7.74 4.32
C ASP A 57 19.61 9.11 4.73
N LYS A 58 20.88 9.15 5.16
CA LYS A 58 21.57 10.37 5.57
C LYS A 58 21.64 11.41 4.46
N SER A 59 21.60 11.00 3.19
CA SER A 59 21.62 11.92 2.05
C SER A 59 20.40 12.86 2.01
N LEU A 60 19.28 12.45 2.61
CA LEU A 60 18.04 13.23 2.67
C LEU A 60 18.01 14.26 3.79
N ILE A 61 18.83 14.12 4.83
CA ILE A 61 18.82 14.97 6.04
C ILE A 61 18.82 16.48 5.71
N PRO A 62 19.63 17.00 4.76
CA PRO A 62 19.65 18.43 4.45
C PRO A 62 18.32 19.00 3.94
N ARG A 63 17.36 18.15 3.56
CA ARG A 63 16.06 18.52 3.00
C ARG A 63 14.89 18.29 3.96
N LEU A 64 15.17 17.72 5.13
CA LEU A 64 14.17 17.30 6.10
C LEU A 64 14.19 18.19 7.34
N PRO A 65 13.06 18.31 8.07
CA PRO A 65 13.08 18.98 9.37
C PRO A 65 13.92 18.21 10.38
N GLU A 66 14.37 18.90 11.43
CA GLU A 66 15.18 18.31 12.51
C GLU A 66 14.49 17.15 13.25
N SER A 67 13.15 17.10 13.23
CA SER A 67 12.39 15.99 13.79
C SER A 67 12.59 14.67 13.04
N SER A 68 12.86 14.71 11.72
CA SER A 68 13.04 13.50 10.92
C SER A 68 14.18 12.60 11.41
N PRO A 69 15.44 13.07 11.53
CA PRO A 69 16.51 12.24 12.07
C PRO A 69 16.21 11.76 13.50
N THR A 70 15.70 12.62 14.39
CA THR A 70 15.32 12.26 15.77
C THR A 70 14.35 11.07 15.79
N LEU A 71 13.27 11.14 15.00
CA LEU A 71 12.25 10.10 14.94
C LEU A 71 12.78 8.80 14.33
N PHE A 72 13.57 8.88 13.25
CA PHE A 72 14.13 7.69 12.60
C PHE A 72 15.19 6.99 13.45
N GLU A 73 16.01 7.74 14.20
CA GLU A 73 16.98 7.18 15.13
C GLU A 73 16.28 6.46 16.28
N ALA A 74 15.26 7.08 16.87
CA ALA A 74 14.47 6.46 17.93
C ALA A 74 13.71 5.21 17.44
N LYS A 75 13.13 5.26 16.23
CA LYS A 75 12.50 4.10 15.56
C LYS A 75 13.49 2.97 15.37
N LYS A 76 14.72 3.27 14.92
CA LYS A 76 15.78 2.29 14.72
C LYS A 76 16.23 1.67 16.05
N ALA A 77 16.41 2.49 17.09
CA ALA A 77 16.83 2.03 18.42
C ALA A 77 15.86 1.02 19.04
N ARG A 78 14.56 1.15 18.74
CA ARG A 78 13.50 0.25 19.23
C ARG A 78 13.08 -0.84 18.25
N ASN A 79 13.71 -0.91 17.08
CA ASN A 79 13.40 -1.83 16.00
C ASN A 79 11.89 -1.87 15.61
N LEU A 80 11.23 -0.71 15.57
CA LEU A 80 9.79 -0.60 15.28
C LEU A 80 9.52 -0.45 13.78
N THR A 81 8.43 -1.06 13.30
CA THR A 81 7.88 -0.78 11.96
C THR A 81 6.94 0.42 11.97
N PHE A 82 6.62 0.94 10.79
CA PHE A 82 5.59 1.97 10.68
C PHE A 82 4.21 1.44 11.08
N GLU A 83 3.91 0.16 10.83
CA GLU A 83 2.68 -0.48 11.31
C GLU A 83 2.55 -0.40 12.84
N ASP A 84 3.64 -0.72 13.57
CA ASP A 84 3.66 -0.69 15.04
C ASP A 84 3.40 0.74 15.56
N ILE A 85 4.04 1.74 14.95
CA ILE A 85 3.91 3.16 15.32
C ILE A 85 2.49 3.66 14.96
N ALA A 86 2.00 3.33 13.77
CA ALA A 86 0.66 3.67 13.29
C ALA A 86 -0.43 3.19 14.23
N ARG A 87 -0.30 1.95 14.74
CA ARG A 87 -1.21 1.39 15.75
C ARG A 87 -1.21 2.19 17.05
N LYS A 88 -0.04 2.66 17.52
CA LYS A 88 0.06 3.51 18.73
C LYS A 88 -0.51 4.91 18.52
N LEU A 89 -0.38 5.48 17.32
CA LEU A 89 -0.90 6.81 17.00
C LEU A 89 -2.38 6.82 16.58
N GLY A 90 -2.95 5.68 16.23
CA GLY A 90 -4.29 5.63 15.64
C GLY A 90 -4.36 6.30 14.26
N ARG A 91 -3.27 6.22 13.48
CA ARG A 91 -3.14 6.80 12.14
C ARG A 91 -2.86 5.71 11.12
N GLU A 92 -3.14 5.99 9.84
CA GLU A 92 -2.74 5.12 8.74
C GLU A 92 -1.21 5.06 8.60
N GLU A 93 -0.68 3.89 8.21
CA GLU A 93 0.77 3.65 8.13
C GLU A 93 1.50 4.66 7.24
N VAL A 94 0.94 4.93 6.05
CA VAL A 94 1.50 5.89 5.09
C VAL A 94 1.51 7.31 5.67
N ALA A 95 0.51 7.66 6.48
CA ALA A 95 0.44 8.98 7.12
C ALA A 95 1.51 9.14 8.20
N VAL A 96 1.84 8.06 8.93
CA VAL A 96 2.94 8.07 9.90
C VAL A 96 4.29 8.16 9.20
N ALA A 97 4.51 7.39 8.14
CA ALA A 97 5.73 7.51 7.34
C ALA A 97 5.88 8.93 6.76
N ALA A 98 4.79 9.53 6.26
CA ALA A 98 4.79 10.91 5.80
C ALA A 98 5.15 11.91 6.92
N LEU A 99 4.65 11.72 8.14
CA LEU A 99 5.03 12.54 9.31
C LEU A 99 6.54 12.46 9.57
N PHE A 100 7.12 11.25 9.52
CA PHE A 100 8.55 11.03 9.72
C PHE A 100 9.42 11.72 8.68
N TYR A 101 8.92 11.86 7.44
CA TYR A 101 9.58 12.63 6.38
C TYR A 101 9.18 14.13 6.38
N GLY A 102 8.54 14.63 7.43
CA GLY A 102 8.16 16.05 7.54
C GLY A 102 6.99 16.48 6.65
N GLN A 103 6.25 15.53 6.08
CA GLN A 103 5.17 15.77 5.12
C GLN A 103 3.77 15.78 5.76
N ALA A 104 3.68 15.55 7.06
CA ALA A 104 2.43 15.64 7.81
C ALA A 104 2.67 16.33 9.16
N LYS A 105 1.63 17.01 9.65
CA LYS A 105 1.64 17.64 10.98
C LYS A 105 1.31 16.59 12.05
N ALA A 106 2.03 16.64 13.16
CA ALA A 106 1.69 15.92 14.38
C ALA A 106 0.64 16.70 15.17
N SER A 107 -0.40 16.02 15.66
CA SER A 107 -1.28 16.60 16.70
C SER A 107 -0.59 16.58 18.07
N PRO A 108 -1.11 17.31 19.07
CA PRO A 108 -0.60 17.21 20.44
C PRO A 108 -0.61 15.76 20.98
N GLU A 109 -1.65 14.99 20.64
CA GLU A 109 -1.75 13.56 20.99
C GLU A 109 -0.69 12.72 20.28
N ASP A 110 -0.40 13.01 19.00
CA ASP A 110 0.68 12.33 18.28
C ASP A 110 2.02 12.57 18.98
N ILE A 111 2.32 13.81 19.34
CA ILE A 111 3.59 14.19 19.99
C ILE A 111 3.74 13.49 21.34
N LYS A 112 2.67 13.49 22.15
CA LYS A 112 2.64 12.77 23.42
C LYS A 112 2.87 11.27 23.22
N ASN A 113 2.14 10.63 22.30
CA ASN A 113 2.25 9.20 22.04
C ASN A 113 3.62 8.80 21.47
N LEU A 114 4.23 9.65 20.62
CA LEU A 114 5.57 9.46 20.10
C LEU A 114 6.62 9.59 21.21
N SER A 115 6.47 10.59 22.08
CA SER A 115 7.35 10.80 23.24
C SER A 115 7.37 9.57 24.15
N GLU A 116 6.18 9.06 24.52
CA GLU A 116 6.04 7.84 25.31
C GLU A 116 6.61 6.60 24.61
N LEU A 117 6.32 6.44 23.31
CA LEU A 117 6.75 5.28 22.54
C LEU A 117 8.27 5.22 22.42
N PHE A 118 8.90 6.38 22.22
CA PHE A 118 10.33 6.50 21.94
C PHE A 118 11.19 6.80 23.16
N ASP A 119 10.60 7.16 24.30
CA ASP A 119 11.29 7.70 25.48
C ASP A 119 12.15 8.92 25.12
N VAL A 120 11.59 9.77 24.25
CA VAL A 120 12.17 11.08 23.92
C VAL A 120 11.42 12.11 24.74
N PRO A 121 12.09 13.04 25.45
CA PRO A 121 11.40 14.05 26.24
C PRO A 121 10.35 14.80 25.42
N HIS A 122 9.13 14.92 25.97
CA HIS A 122 8.00 15.53 25.27
C HIS A 122 8.31 16.93 24.74
N GLU A 123 8.98 17.76 25.54
CA GLU A 123 9.40 19.11 25.16
C GLU A 123 10.31 19.13 23.92
N VAL A 124 11.18 18.13 23.76
CA VAL A 124 12.04 18.03 22.57
C VAL A 124 11.18 17.80 21.33
N LEU A 125 10.24 16.85 21.38
CA LEU A 125 9.37 16.58 20.24
C LEU A 125 8.39 17.72 19.98
N GLU A 126 7.86 18.37 21.01
CA GLU A 126 6.98 19.53 20.89
C GLU A 126 7.68 20.68 20.14
N ASN A 127 8.94 20.97 20.50
CA ASN A 127 9.73 21.98 19.82
C ASN A 127 10.00 21.63 18.33
N GLN A 128 10.27 20.35 18.03
CA GLN A 128 10.62 19.91 16.68
C GLN A 128 9.41 19.62 15.75
N LEU A 129 8.21 19.38 16.29
CA LEU A 129 7.02 18.94 15.54
C LEU A 129 5.83 19.92 15.57
N SER A 130 5.87 20.97 16.40
CA SER A 130 4.75 21.92 16.53
C SER A 130 4.53 22.80 15.30
N ALA A 131 5.57 23.05 14.50
CA ALA A 131 5.49 23.89 13.30
C ALA A 131 4.57 23.31 12.20
N TRP A 132 4.15 24.17 11.27
CA TRP A 132 3.46 23.73 10.06
C TRP A 132 4.46 23.08 9.09
N PRO A 133 4.14 21.93 8.48
CA PRO A 133 5.06 21.24 7.60
C PRO A 133 5.23 21.97 6.26
N ASP A 134 6.48 22.17 5.87
CA ASP A 134 6.87 22.65 4.54
C ASP A 134 7.02 21.45 3.59
N ARG A 135 5.90 21.09 2.97
CA ARG A 135 5.77 19.86 2.17
C ARG A 135 6.42 19.99 0.79
N GLY A 136 6.88 18.86 0.25
CA GLY A 136 7.35 18.75 -1.14
C GLY A 136 8.87 18.90 -1.32
N ARG A 137 9.64 19.03 -0.23
CA ARG A 137 11.10 19.15 -0.29
C ARG A 137 11.87 17.82 -0.30
N THR A 138 11.17 16.71 -0.08
CA THR A 138 11.79 15.38 0.07
C THR A 138 12.42 14.84 -1.21
N LEU A 139 12.03 15.35 -2.37
CA LEU A 139 12.34 14.73 -3.65
C LEU A 139 12.55 15.77 -4.75
N ASP A 140 13.61 15.61 -5.54
CA ASP A 140 13.77 16.36 -6.80
C ASP A 140 12.87 15.75 -7.87
N MET A 141 12.23 16.60 -8.67
CA MET A 141 11.47 16.15 -9.84
C MET A 141 12.33 16.22 -11.11
N PRO A 142 12.35 15.17 -11.95
CA PRO A 142 11.69 13.88 -11.77
C PRO A 142 12.36 13.00 -10.69
N PRO A 143 11.62 12.07 -10.04
CA PRO A 143 12.18 11.15 -9.06
C PRO A 143 13.35 10.32 -9.61
N LYS A 144 14.39 10.13 -8.81
CA LYS A 144 15.53 9.28 -9.18
C LYS A 144 15.44 7.87 -8.57
N GLU A 145 14.74 7.74 -7.45
CA GLU A 145 14.54 6.44 -6.80
C GLU A 145 13.54 5.60 -7.62
N PRO A 146 13.88 4.37 -8.01
CA PRO A 146 13.07 3.57 -8.94
C PRO A 146 11.63 3.30 -8.49
N LEU A 147 11.38 2.98 -7.21
CA LEU A 147 10.03 2.70 -6.71
C LEU A 147 9.13 3.93 -6.86
N ILE A 148 9.61 5.10 -6.42
CA ILE A 148 8.89 6.37 -6.53
C ILE A 148 8.73 6.77 -8.01
N TYR A 149 9.75 6.54 -8.84
CA TYR A 149 9.69 6.83 -10.27
C TYR A 149 8.55 6.07 -10.96
N ARG A 150 8.24 4.83 -10.57
CA ARG A 150 7.10 4.10 -11.16
C ARG A 150 5.75 4.75 -10.85
N LEU A 151 5.58 5.36 -9.68
CA LEU A 151 4.37 6.12 -9.37
C LEU A 151 4.25 7.36 -10.27
N TYR A 152 5.36 8.04 -10.51
CA TYR A 152 5.42 9.14 -11.46
C TYR A 152 5.12 8.69 -12.90
N GLU A 153 5.65 7.55 -13.33
CA GLU A 153 5.40 6.96 -14.66
C GLU A 153 3.92 6.58 -14.86
N ILE A 154 3.25 6.07 -13.81
CA ILE A 154 1.80 5.83 -13.85
C ILE A 154 1.05 7.14 -14.10
N VAL A 155 1.41 8.22 -13.41
CA VAL A 155 0.79 9.55 -13.64
C VAL A 155 1.06 10.04 -15.06
N GLN A 156 2.29 9.87 -15.57
CA GLN A 156 2.65 10.28 -16.92
C GLN A 156 1.84 9.53 -17.99
N ASN A 157 1.66 8.21 -17.85
CA ASN A 157 1.00 7.38 -18.85
C ASN A 157 -0.53 7.41 -18.74
N TYR A 158 -1.07 7.42 -17.52
CA TYR A 158 -2.51 7.32 -17.26
C TYR A 158 -3.17 8.65 -16.87
N GLY A 159 -2.43 9.75 -16.76
CA GLY A 159 -2.96 11.04 -16.30
C GLY A 159 -4.18 11.53 -17.09
N TYR A 160 -4.11 11.51 -18.43
CA TYR A 160 -5.26 11.88 -19.26
C TYR A 160 -6.39 10.83 -19.24
N ALA A 161 -6.07 9.55 -19.07
CA ALA A 161 -7.07 8.50 -18.91
C ALA A 161 -7.87 8.69 -17.61
N TYR A 162 -7.20 8.94 -16.48
CA TYR A 162 -7.84 9.29 -15.22
C TYR A 162 -8.69 10.55 -15.37
N LYS A 163 -8.14 11.61 -15.98
CA LYS A 163 -8.86 12.86 -16.21
C LYS A 163 -10.18 12.62 -16.96
N ALA A 164 -10.15 11.89 -18.07
CA ALA A 164 -11.34 11.62 -18.88
C ALA A 164 -12.40 10.83 -18.10
N VAL A 165 -12.03 9.71 -17.47
CA VAL A 165 -12.96 8.87 -16.70
C VAL A 165 -13.54 9.62 -15.49
N LEU A 166 -12.72 10.41 -14.80
CA LEU A 166 -13.19 11.25 -13.69
C LEU A 166 -14.17 12.32 -14.18
N ASN A 167 -13.89 12.96 -15.33
CA ASN A 167 -14.80 13.94 -15.91
C ASN A 167 -16.14 13.33 -16.31
N GLU A 168 -16.16 12.13 -16.91
CA GLU A 168 -17.40 11.44 -17.25
C GLU A 168 -18.22 11.03 -16.01
N LYS A 169 -17.55 10.65 -14.91
CA LYS A 169 -18.21 10.18 -13.69
C LYS A 169 -18.67 11.29 -12.75
N PHE A 170 -17.90 12.38 -12.65
CA PHE A 170 -18.07 13.40 -11.62
C PHE A 170 -18.23 14.83 -12.15
N GLY A 171 -18.10 15.03 -13.47
CA GLY A 171 -18.20 16.34 -14.11
C GLY A 171 -16.88 17.11 -14.12
N ASP A 172 -16.96 18.44 -14.21
CA ASP A 172 -15.79 19.32 -14.20
C ASP A 172 -15.31 19.62 -12.78
N GLY A 173 -14.06 19.30 -12.46
CA GLY A 173 -13.51 19.36 -11.11
C GLY A 173 -12.24 18.55 -10.93
N ILE A 174 -11.85 18.34 -9.67
CA ILE A 174 -10.64 17.61 -9.28
C ILE A 174 -10.87 16.64 -8.12
N MET A 175 -10.06 15.59 -8.06
CA MET A 175 -9.88 14.80 -6.84
C MET A 175 -8.90 15.54 -5.92
N SER A 176 -9.35 15.92 -4.72
CA SER A 176 -8.52 16.64 -3.75
C SER A 176 -7.34 15.78 -3.25
N ALA A 177 -6.16 16.39 -3.17
CA ALA A 177 -4.99 15.85 -2.46
C ALA A 177 -4.84 16.38 -1.02
N ILE A 178 -5.83 17.15 -0.53
CA ILE A 178 -5.86 17.73 0.82
C ILE A 178 -6.93 17.05 1.67
N SER A 179 -8.18 17.03 1.18
CA SER A 179 -9.25 16.19 1.75
C SER A 179 -9.09 14.78 1.16
N PHE A 180 -8.08 14.09 1.65
CA PHE A 180 -7.49 12.92 1.01
C PHE A 180 -6.99 11.89 2.03
N SER A 181 -7.08 10.61 1.67
CA SER A 181 -6.41 9.52 2.38
C SER A 181 -5.80 8.53 1.39
N THR A 182 -4.72 7.87 1.80
CA THR A 182 -4.07 6.80 1.03
C THR A 182 -3.64 5.66 1.95
N LYS A 183 -3.62 4.45 1.42
CA LYS A 183 -3.15 3.25 2.09
C LYS A 183 -2.43 2.32 1.11
N VAL A 184 -1.59 1.44 1.65
CA VAL A 184 -0.88 0.41 0.92
C VAL A 184 -1.31 -0.94 1.50
N GLU A 185 -1.70 -1.85 0.61
CA GLU A 185 -2.09 -3.22 0.96
C GLU A 185 -1.28 -4.20 0.11
N LYS A 186 -1.00 -5.36 0.69
CA LYS A 186 -0.38 -6.48 -0.02
C LYS A 186 -1.47 -7.47 -0.40
N GLU A 187 -1.54 -7.82 -1.67
CA GLU A 187 -2.40 -8.88 -2.19
C GLU A 187 -1.53 -10.00 -2.76
N THR A 188 -1.85 -11.27 -2.48
CA THR A 188 -1.07 -12.42 -2.97
C THR A 188 -1.99 -13.33 -3.76
N ASP A 189 -1.60 -13.67 -4.99
CA ASP A 189 -2.29 -14.62 -5.85
C ASP A 189 -1.33 -15.71 -6.37
N GLU A 190 -1.80 -16.55 -7.29
CA GLU A 190 -0.99 -17.63 -7.89
C GLU A 190 0.23 -17.11 -8.69
N LYS A 191 0.23 -15.85 -9.12
CA LYS A 191 1.31 -15.23 -9.92
C LYS A 191 2.31 -14.47 -9.05
N GLY A 192 1.96 -14.19 -7.79
CA GLY A 192 2.87 -13.64 -6.81
C GLY A 192 2.24 -12.56 -5.95
N ASP A 193 3.09 -11.67 -5.45
CA ASP A 193 2.70 -10.57 -4.58
C ASP A 193 2.46 -9.29 -5.38
N TRP A 194 1.36 -8.61 -5.07
CA TRP A 194 0.91 -7.36 -5.66
C TRP A 194 0.85 -6.27 -4.58
N VAL A 195 1.17 -5.05 -5.00
CA VAL A 195 1.05 -3.85 -4.16
C VAL A 195 -0.18 -3.09 -4.60
N VAL A 196 -1.16 -2.96 -3.71
CA VAL A 196 -2.38 -2.20 -3.94
C VAL A 196 -2.26 -0.86 -3.25
N ILE A 197 -2.20 0.22 -4.04
CA ILE A 197 -2.22 1.60 -3.52
C ILE A 197 -3.60 2.17 -3.77
N THR A 198 -4.31 2.53 -2.69
CA THR A 198 -5.64 3.15 -2.80
C THR A 198 -5.51 4.66 -2.63
N LEU A 199 -5.93 5.43 -3.64
CA LEU A 199 -6.03 6.89 -3.57
C LEU A 199 -7.49 7.29 -3.38
N ARG A 200 -7.83 7.89 -2.23
CA ARG A 200 -9.21 8.30 -1.90
C ARG A 200 -9.25 9.79 -1.60
N GLY A 201 -9.58 10.59 -2.61
CA GLY A 201 -9.78 12.03 -2.48
C GLY A 201 -11.23 12.45 -2.62
N LYS A 202 -11.62 13.51 -1.89
CA LYS A 202 -12.91 14.17 -2.08
C LYS A 202 -12.98 14.83 -3.46
N TRP A 203 -14.07 14.63 -4.19
CA TRP A 203 -14.32 15.34 -5.45
C TRP A 203 -14.72 16.81 -5.17
N LEU A 204 -14.10 17.74 -5.89
CA LEU A 204 -14.34 19.18 -5.78
C LEU A 204 -14.72 19.74 -7.16
N PRO A 205 -16.00 20.03 -7.43
CA PRO A 205 -16.42 20.64 -8.69
C PRO A 205 -15.99 22.11 -8.76
N TYR A 206 -15.75 22.61 -9.97
CA TYR A 206 -15.50 24.05 -10.17
C TYR A 206 -16.77 24.87 -9.92
N THR A 207 -16.63 25.95 -9.16
CA THR A 207 -17.69 26.94 -9.01
C THR A 207 -17.76 27.81 -10.26
N ARG A 208 -18.97 28.03 -10.79
CA ARG A 208 -19.22 29.06 -11.79
C ARG A 208 -19.36 30.42 -11.09
N PHE A 209 -18.47 31.35 -11.36
CA PHE A 209 -18.51 32.73 -10.88
C PHE A 209 -18.38 33.71 -12.06
#